data_AF-A0A365KK53-F1
#
_entry.id   AF-A0A365KK53-F1
#
_cell.length_a   1.000
_cell.length_b   1.000
_cell.length_c   1.000
_cell.angle_alpha   90.00
_cell.angle_beta   90.00
_cell.angle_gamma   90.00
#
_symmetry.space_group_name_H-M   'P 1'
#
loop_
_entity.id
_entity.type
_entity.pdbx_description
1 polymer ?
#
loop_
_entity_poly.entity_id
_entity_poly.type
_entity_poly.pdbx_seq_one_letter_code
_entity_poly.pdbx_strand_id
1 'polypeptide(L)'
;MIINYLEIEYDGIQKKFEFDNKFNLIWSNKNSVGKSTMLRYLFYSLGYNVPGTKKIKFHKSKVTCSFKTEKGTFQARRVNDFINLKVNETDNYTFVLPEDEMQLHSIIWGTANIYILQNLLGAIYMDQDKGWTLLNRGIVIGSIRFNIEELIQGLANRDVSELQGKRQAIETELKKYRQLQNLIHYKEHLSKASKNIAFPDYPSELENKIQLLIFDKNELEINLKSLEEVKKENMNFTNFIEKMKLLVSDPETGITIPVTKETITHFSDNQTYIDTRYSMIKVKLATTNKELTKLNLELNASRNLLDIQSEIEKFDNQIANIDINPKRIEKIIDELTKKSKELKKEINNQIIVNNSIVTNLHNTISKYAKKLGVDDVIDPKTDYIFTSDLKSLSGAVLHKIVFSFKMAYIIEIQKVLDIKLPIVLDSPSGREVDQENIKETMNILMEDFSENQVILASIFTYKNLSPLKTIQIKNTLFEE
;
A
#
# COMPACT_ATOMS: atom_id res chain seq x y z
N MET A 1 -21.85 2.19 9.85
CA MET A 1 -21.78 2.90 8.57
C MET A 1 -22.92 2.42 7.68
N ILE A 2 -23.78 3.36 7.30
CA ILE A 2 -24.91 3.18 6.40
C ILE A 2 -24.73 4.17 5.24
N ILE A 3 -24.66 3.68 4.02
CA ILE A 3 -24.51 4.48 2.81
C ILE A 3 -25.89 4.95 2.38
N ASN A 4 -26.09 6.25 2.25
CA ASN A 4 -27.39 6.83 1.89
C ASN A 4 -27.55 6.90 0.37
N TYR A 5 -26.55 7.44 -0.32
CA TYR A 5 -26.54 7.51 -1.77
C TYR A 5 -25.13 7.60 -2.33
N LEU A 6 -25.00 7.19 -3.59
CA LEU A 6 -23.84 7.38 -4.44
C LEU A 6 -24.26 8.18 -5.67
N GLU A 7 -23.56 9.27 -5.93
CA GLU A 7 -23.75 10.11 -7.11
C GLU A 7 -22.48 10.09 -7.94
N ILE A 8 -22.64 9.84 -9.24
CA ILE A 8 -21.54 9.70 -10.19
C ILE A 8 -21.80 10.64 -11.35
N GLU A 9 -20.84 11.51 -11.62
CA GLU A 9 -20.77 12.35 -12.80
C GLU A 9 -19.59 11.88 -13.66
N TYR A 10 -19.89 11.47 -14.89
CA TYR A 10 -18.88 10.97 -15.84
C TYR A 10 -19.24 11.40 -17.26
N ASP A 11 -18.29 12.03 -17.95
CA ASP A 11 -18.45 12.56 -19.31
C ASP A 11 -19.75 13.39 -19.50
N GLY A 12 -20.10 14.21 -18.49
CA GLY A 12 -21.28 15.09 -18.51
C GLY A 12 -22.60 14.44 -18.09
N ILE A 13 -22.64 13.12 -17.89
CA ILE A 13 -23.84 12.40 -17.41
C ILE A 13 -23.75 12.27 -15.90
N GLN A 14 -24.79 12.73 -15.20
CA GLN A 14 -24.92 12.65 -13.75
C GLN A 14 -26.00 11.64 -13.36
N LYS A 15 -25.66 10.71 -12.47
CA LYS A 15 -26.60 9.75 -11.90
C LYS A 15 -26.48 9.64 -10.41
N LYS A 16 -27.63 9.58 -9.73
CA LYS A 16 -27.74 9.35 -8.29
C LYS A 16 -28.40 8.00 -8.03
N PHE A 17 -27.77 7.20 -7.18
CA PHE A 17 -28.24 5.90 -6.73
C PHE A 17 -28.46 5.96 -5.23
N GLU A 18 -29.71 5.76 -4.80
CA GLU A 18 -30.06 5.80 -3.39
C GLU A 18 -30.12 4.38 -2.83
N PHE A 19 -29.60 4.20 -1.63
CA PHE A 19 -29.60 2.94 -0.90
C PHE A 19 -30.59 3.02 0.27
N ASP A 20 -31.06 1.86 0.70
CA ASP A 20 -31.80 1.65 1.94
C ASP A 20 -30.83 1.21 3.04
N ASN A 21 -31.21 1.35 4.30
CA ASN A 21 -30.36 1.02 5.45
C ASN A 21 -30.19 -0.49 5.68
N LYS A 22 -31.01 -1.34 5.05
CA LYS A 22 -30.94 -2.81 5.13
C LYS A 22 -30.37 -3.42 3.85
N PHE A 23 -31.17 -4.18 3.11
CA PHE A 23 -30.72 -4.92 1.93
C PHE A 23 -30.90 -4.09 0.67
N ASN A 24 -29.85 -4.07 -0.15
CA ASN A 24 -29.79 -3.38 -1.42
C ASN A 24 -29.33 -4.36 -2.49
N LEU A 25 -30.04 -4.43 -3.61
CA LEU A 25 -29.68 -5.24 -4.75
C LEU A 25 -29.46 -4.36 -5.98
N ILE A 26 -28.22 -4.27 -6.44
CA ILE A 26 -27.85 -3.74 -7.74
C ILE A 26 -28.07 -4.86 -8.76
N TRP A 27 -29.17 -4.77 -9.50
CA TRP A 27 -29.64 -5.83 -10.38
C TRP A 27 -29.54 -5.48 -11.87
N SER A 28 -29.27 -6.49 -12.70
CA SER A 28 -29.45 -6.41 -14.14
C SER A 28 -29.70 -7.80 -14.72
N ASN A 29 -30.50 -7.89 -15.77
CA ASN A 29 -30.70 -9.14 -16.51
C ASN A 29 -29.49 -9.58 -17.34
N LYS A 30 -28.47 -8.71 -17.52
CA LYS A 30 -27.27 -8.98 -18.31
C LYS A 30 -26.00 -8.85 -17.50
N ASN A 31 -24.99 -9.63 -17.89
CA ASN A 31 -23.62 -9.44 -17.41
C ASN A 31 -22.98 -8.21 -18.05
N SER A 32 -21.96 -7.67 -17.39
CA SER A 32 -21.10 -6.59 -17.93
C SER A 32 -21.80 -5.24 -18.21
N VAL A 33 -22.93 -4.96 -17.57
CA VAL A 33 -23.64 -3.66 -17.69
C VAL A 33 -23.10 -2.56 -16.75
N GLY A 34 -22.22 -2.92 -15.81
CA GLY A 34 -21.63 -1.96 -14.85
C GLY A 34 -21.99 -2.14 -13.38
N LYS A 35 -22.56 -3.28 -12.96
CA LYS A 35 -22.86 -3.57 -11.55
C LYS A 35 -21.61 -3.50 -10.65
N SER A 36 -20.56 -4.24 -11.01
CA SER A 36 -19.27 -4.20 -10.32
C SER A 36 -18.60 -2.82 -10.40
N THR A 37 -18.76 -2.12 -11.53
CA THR A 37 -18.27 -0.73 -11.66
C THR A 37 -18.93 0.19 -10.63
N MET A 38 -20.24 0.05 -10.39
CA MET A 38 -20.95 0.85 -9.38
C MET A 38 -20.43 0.58 -7.97
N LEU A 39 -20.19 -0.70 -7.62
CA LEU A 39 -19.56 -1.05 -6.34
C LEU A 39 -18.13 -0.48 -6.21
N ARG A 40 -17.35 -0.52 -7.29
CA ARG A 40 -16.03 0.10 -7.32
C ARG A 40 -16.10 1.62 -7.18
N TYR A 41 -17.10 2.28 -7.76
CA TYR A 41 -17.32 3.72 -7.55
C TYR A 41 -17.64 4.06 -6.09
N LEU A 42 -18.38 3.19 -5.41
CA LEU A 42 -18.65 3.33 -3.98
C LEU A 42 -17.34 3.33 -3.18
N PHE A 43 -16.44 2.38 -3.38
CA PHE A 43 -15.15 2.40 -2.67
C PHE A 43 -14.20 3.50 -3.13
N TYR A 44 -14.19 3.82 -4.43
CA TYR A 44 -13.42 4.94 -4.97
C TYR A 44 -13.80 6.25 -4.29
N SER A 45 -15.09 6.48 -4.06
CA SER A 45 -15.60 7.67 -3.37
C SER A 45 -15.15 7.78 -1.90
N LEU A 46 -14.85 6.64 -1.27
CA LEU A 46 -14.43 6.56 0.13
C LEU A 46 -12.91 6.71 0.33
N GLY A 47 -12.14 6.88 -0.76
CA GLY A 47 -10.69 7.06 -0.68
C GLY A 47 -9.87 5.90 -1.23
N TYR A 48 -10.45 4.71 -1.35
CA TYR A 48 -9.71 3.54 -1.82
C TYR A 48 -9.23 3.71 -3.27
N ASN A 49 -7.98 3.33 -3.53
CA ASN A 49 -7.41 3.31 -4.87
C ASN A 49 -7.82 2.04 -5.66
N VAL A 50 -9.13 1.91 -5.87
CA VAL A 50 -9.71 0.80 -6.65
C VAL A 50 -9.60 1.06 -8.16
N PRO A 51 -9.19 0.06 -8.95
CA PRO A 51 -9.06 0.22 -10.40
C PRO A 51 -10.41 0.33 -11.08
N GLY A 52 -10.51 1.25 -12.06
CA GLY A 52 -11.63 1.33 -12.98
C GLY A 52 -11.77 0.07 -13.85
N THR A 53 -12.89 -0.04 -14.56
CA THR A 53 -13.11 -1.11 -15.55
C THR A 53 -12.62 -0.66 -16.93
N LYS A 54 -12.39 -1.60 -17.87
CA LYS A 54 -11.75 -1.32 -19.19
C LYS A 54 -12.30 -0.10 -19.94
N LYS A 55 -13.59 0.22 -19.79
CA LYS A 55 -14.26 1.31 -20.51
C LYS A 55 -14.37 2.62 -19.73
N ILE A 56 -14.10 2.62 -18.42
CA ILE A 56 -14.41 3.73 -17.53
C ILE A 56 -13.16 4.15 -16.76
N LYS A 57 -12.76 5.40 -16.94
CA LYS A 57 -11.58 5.99 -16.29
C LYS A 57 -12.01 6.83 -15.07
N PHE A 58 -11.79 6.32 -13.87
CA PHE A 58 -12.26 6.98 -12.63
C PHE A 58 -11.70 8.40 -12.43
N HIS A 59 -10.46 8.69 -12.86
CA HIS A 59 -9.91 10.05 -12.78
C HIS A 59 -10.69 11.11 -13.59
N LYS A 60 -11.54 10.69 -14.53
CA LYS A 60 -12.44 11.58 -15.29
C LYS A 60 -13.81 11.75 -14.64
N SER A 61 -14.06 11.11 -13.50
CA SER A 61 -15.33 11.18 -12.81
C SER A 61 -15.27 12.13 -11.61
N LYS A 62 -16.43 12.71 -11.30
CA LYS A 62 -16.71 13.35 -10.03
C LYS A 62 -17.72 12.49 -9.29
N VAL A 63 -17.36 12.07 -8.07
CA VAL A 63 -18.13 11.07 -7.33
C VAL A 63 -18.44 11.61 -5.95
N THR A 64 -19.71 11.58 -5.55
CA THR A 64 -20.16 11.98 -4.22
C THR A 64 -20.80 10.79 -3.54
N CYS A 65 -20.37 10.46 -2.33
CA CYS A 65 -21.00 9.45 -1.50
C CYS A 65 -21.42 10.06 -0.17
N SER A 66 -22.70 9.93 0.17
CA SER A 66 -23.21 10.28 1.49
C SER A 66 -23.43 9.02 2.31
N PHE A 67 -22.97 9.05 3.55
CA PHE A 67 -23.11 7.93 4.47
C PHE A 67 -23.18 8.44 5.91
N LYS A 68 -23.75 7.62 6.79
CA LYS A 68 -23.85 7.87 8.22
C LYS A 68 -23.00 6.85 8.97
N THR A 69 -22.26 7.29 9.97
CA THR A 69 -21.56 6.43 10.94
C THR A 69 -22.03 6.77 12.35
N GLU A 70 -21.55 6.05 13.36
CA GLU A 70 -21.83 6.39 14.77
C GLU A 70 -21.32 7.79 15.14
N LYS A 71 -20.34 8.33 14.39
CA LYS A 71 -19.76 9.66 14.59
C LYS A 71 -20.56 10.79 13.92
N GLY A 72 -21.57 10.45 13.12
CA GLY A 72 -22.44 11.42 12.45
C GLY A 72 -22.62 11.19 10.95
N THR A 73 -22.99 12.25 10.24
CA THR A 73 -23.27 12.20 8.80
C THR A 73 -22.09 12.73 8.02
N PHE A 74 -21.69 11.99 6.99
CA PHE A 74 -20.54 12.28 6.15
C PHE A 74 -20.96 12.41 4.69
N GLN A 75 -20.24 13.26 3.96
CA GLN A 75 -20.32 13.34 2.51
C GLN A 75 -18.90 13.44 1.95
N ALA A 76 -18.44 12.39 1.27
CA ALA A 76 -17.16 12.35 0.58
C ALA A 76 -17.37 12.70 -0.90
N ARG A 77 -16.73 13.77 -1.38
CA ARG A 77 -16.75 14.20 -2.77
C ARG A 77 -15.35 14.07 -3.36
N ARG A 78 -15.17 13.11 -4.25
CA ARG A 78 -13.90 12.84 -4.93
C ARG A 78 -13.87 13.43 -6.34
N VAL A 79 -12.78 14.13 -6.66
CA VAL A 79 -12.43 14.56 -8.02
C VAL A 79 -10.96 14.25 -8.24
N ASN A 80 -10.68 13.30 -9.14
CA ASN A 80 -9.34 12.75 -9.33
C ASN A 80 -8.72 12.24 -8.01
N ASP A 81 -7.64 12.86 -7.57
CA ASP A 81 -6.89 12.48 -6.37
C ASP A 81 -7.28 13.31 -5.14
N PHE A 82 -8.21 14.24 -5.28
CA PHE A 82 -8.69 15.07 -4.18
C PHE A 82 -10.01 14.56 -3.63
N ILE A 83 -10.11 14.46 -2.31
CA ILE A 83 -11.37 14.19 -1.61
C ILE A 83 -11.69 15.37 -0.69
N ASN A 84 -12.88 15.92 -0.85
CA ASN A 84 -13.47 16.82 0.14
C ASN A 84 -14.45 16.01 1.00
N LEU A 85 -14.18 15.91 2.29
CA LEU A 85 -15.02 15.23 3.27
C LEU A 85 -15.75 16.26 4.12
N LYS A 86 -17.08 16.31 3.98
CA LYS A 86 -17.95 17.10 4.85
C LYS A 86 -18.46 16.25 6.00
N VAL A 87 -18.36 16.73 7.23
CA VAL A 87 -18.81 16.03 8.46
C VAL A 87 -19.86 16.90 9.16
N ASN A 88 -21.01 16.31 9.48
CA ASN A 88 -22.12 16.95 10.19
C ASN A 88 -22.50 18.34 9.64
N GLU A 89 -22.41 18.48 8.32
CA GLU A 89 -22.70 19.70 7.55
C GLU A 89 -21.87 20.96 7.88
N THR A 90 -20.94 20.86 8.83
CA THR A 90 -20.24 22.00 9.42
C THR A 90 -18.74 21.94 9.14
N ASP A 91 -18.12 20.79 9.39
CA ASP A 91 -16.69 20.60 9.16
C ASP A 91 -16.42 20.14 7.74
N ASN A 92 -15.40 20.72 7.10
CA ASN A 92 -14.92 20.33 5.78
C ASN A 92 -13.42 20.08 5.83
N TYR A 93 -13.01 18.91 5.35
CA TYR A 93 -11.62 18.51 5.24
C TYR A 93 -11.27 18.17 3.79
N THR A 94 -10.07 18.52 3.36
CA THR A 94 -9.56 18.18 2.03
C THR A 94 -8.35 17.27 2.17
N PHE A 95 -8.34 16.18 1.40
CA PHE A 95 -7.29 15.16 1.41
C PHE A 95 -6.74 14.96 0.00
N VAL A 96 -5.45 14.69 -0.10
CA VAL A 96 -4.74 14.35 -1.35
C VAL A 96 -4.35 12.88 -1.32
N LEU A 97 -4.76 12.11 -2.32
CA LEU A 97 -4.51 10.68 -2.42
C LEU A 97 -3.34 10.38 -3.36
N PRO A 98 -2.52 9.35 -3.08
CA PRO A 98 -2.65 8.39 -1.98
C PRO A 98 -2.03 8.84 -0.65
N GLU A 99 -1.41 10.02 -0.58
CA GLU A 99 -0.63 10.47 0.58
C GLU A 99 -1.44 10.53 1.88
N ASP A 100 -2.68 11.00 1.81
CA ASP A 100 -3.57 11.18 2.96
C ASP A 100 -4.59 10.05 3.15
N GLU A 101 -4.47 8.93 2.41
CA GLU A 101 -5.45 7.84 2.43
C GLU A 101 -5.71 7.31 3.85
N MET A 102 -4.65 7.09 4.64
CA MET A 102 -4.79 6.60 6.02
C MET A 102 -5.44 7.62 6.95
N GLN A 103 -5.16 8.91 6.76
CA GLN A 103 -5.78 9.97 7.56
C GLN A 103 -7.28 10.04 7.27
N LEU A 104 -7.66 10.06 5.99
CA LEU A 104 -9.05 10.00 5.54
C LEU A 104 -9.77 8.78 6.12
N HIS A 105 -9.19 7.58 5.96
CA HIS A 105 -9.78 6.34 6.46
C HIS A 105 -9.89 6.33 7.99
N SER A 106 -8.95 6.95 8.71
CA SER A 106 -9.03 7.04 10.17
C SER A 106 -10.26 7.83 10.65
N ILE A 107 -10.66 8.87 9.90
CA ILE A 107 -11.84 9.69 10.19
C ILE A 107 -13.11 8.90 9.83
N ILE A 108 -13.16 8.31 8.64
CA ILE A 108 -14.33 7.56 8.14
C ILE A 108 -14.65 6.37 9.05
N TRP A 109 -13.64 5.57 9.39
CA TRP A 109 -13.81 4.31 10.13
C TRP A 109 -13.61 4.46 11.63
N GLY A 110 -13.12 5.61 12.06
CA GLY A 110 -13.05 5.98 13.47
C GLY A 110 -11.93 5.33 14.26
N THR A 111 -10.89 4.82 13.60
CA THR A 111 -9.71 4.20 14.24
C THR A 111 -8.42 4.71 13.62
N ALA A 112 -7.39 4.92 14.45
CA ALA A 112 -6.04 5.25 13.99
C ALA A 112 -5.16 4.00 13.79
N ASN A 113 -5.69 2.80 14.05
CA ASN A 113 -4.93 1.56 13.91
C ASN A 113 -4.75 1.21 12.43
N ILE A 114 -3.54 1.44 11.93
CA ILE A 114 -3.17 1.25 10.51
C ILE A 114 -3.46 -0.17 10.04
N TYR A 115 -3.20 -1.18 10.87
CA TYR A 115 -3.42 -2.58 10.50
C TYR A 115 -4.89 -2.92 10.31
N ILE A 116 -5.79 -2.32 11.11
CA ILE A 116 -7.24 -2.45 10.90
C ILE A 116 -7.64 -1.73 9.60
N LEU A 117 -7.19 -0.47 9.41
CA LEU A 117 -7.55 0.33 8.24
C LEU A 117 -7.14 -0.33 6.92
N GLN A 118 -5.92 -0.86 6.85
CA GLN A 118 -5.40 -1.54 5.65
C GLN A 118 -6.15 -2.82 5.30
N ASN A 119 -6.74 -3.49 6.30
CA ASN A 119 -7.44 -4.77 6.13
C ASN A 119 -8.95 -4.63 6.03
N LEU A 120 -9.49 -3.44 6.25
CA LEU A 120 -10.93 -3.22 6.36
C LEU A 120 -11.67 -3.53 5.05
N LEU A 121 -11.16 -3.05 3.90
CA LEU A 121 -11.79 -3.32 2.61
C LEU A 121 -11.87 -4.83 2.34
N GLY A 122 -10.82 -5.57 2.71
CA GLY A 122 -10.79 -7.02 2.57
C GLY A 122 -11.77 -7.76 3.48
N ALA A 123 -12.25 -7.14 4.56
CA ALA A 123 -13.30 -7.71 5.40
C ALA A 123 -14.69 -7.42 4.85
N ILE A 124 -14.94 -6.19 4.37
CA ILE A 124 -16.29 -5.72 4.00
C ILE A 124 -16.66 -5.97 2.53
N TYR A 125 -15.68 -6.19 1.65
CA TYR A 125 -15.90 -6.35 0.21
C TYR A 125 -15.49 -7.72 -0.31
N MET A 126 -16.42 -8.39 -0.98
CA MET A 126 -16.18 -9.63 -1.72
C MET A 126 -16.31 -9.34 -3.22
N ASP A 127 -15.18 -9.08 -3.89
CA ASP A 127 -15.11 -8.87 -5.35
C ASP A 127 -15.46 -10.16 -6.14
N GLN A 128 -16.01 -9.97 -7.34
CA GLN A 128 -16.47 -11.07 -8.21
C GLN A 128 -15.34 -12.02 -8.63
N ASP A 129 -14.10 -11.53 -8.81
CA ASP A 129 -13.00 -12.34 -9.34
C ASP A 129 -12.31 -13.12 -8.23
N LYS A 130 -11.79 -12.42 -7.21
CA LYS A 130 -10.95 -13.02 -6.16
C LYS A 130 -11.57 -12.99 -4.77
N GLY A 131 -12.64 -12.23 -4.55
CA GLY A 131 -13.25 -12.08 -3.22
C GLY A 131 -13.72 -13.40 -2.62
N TRP A 132 -14.28 -14.29 -3.47
CA TRP A 132 -14.79 -15.62 -3.08
C TRP A 132 -13.74 -16.71 -2.96
N THR A 133 -12.45 -16.37 -3.14
CA THR A 133 -11.32 -17.28 -2.89
C THR A 133 -10.32 -16.70 -1.88
N LEU A 134 -10.53 -15.45 -1.46
CA LEU A 134 -9.68 -14.73 -0.53
C LEU A 134 -10.05 -15.06 0.93
N LEU A 135 -9.33 -16.02 1.51
CA LEU A 135 -9.50 -16.42 2.90
C LEU A 135 -8.72 -15.54 3.86
N ASN A 136 -7.42 -15.83 4.04
CA ASN A 136 -6.59 -15.23 5.06
C ASN A 136 -5.58 -14.21 4.51
N ARG A 137 -5.10 -14.39 3.28
CA ARG A 137 -4.13 -13.49 2.64
C ARG A 137 -4.36 -13.39 1.14
N GLY A 138 -4.19 -12.21 0.59
CA GLY A 138 -4.21 -12.02 -0.85
C GLY A 138 -4.59 -10.61 -1.29
N ILE A 139 -4.89 -10.48 -2.58
CA ILE A 139 -5.30 -9.22 -3.19
C ILE A 139 -6.83 -9.16 -3.15
N VAL A 140 -7.37 -8.11 -2.55
CA VAL A 140 -8.81 -7.82 -2.54
C VAL A 140 -9.22 -7.33 -3.92
N ILE A 141 -8.61 -6.22 -4.34
CA ILE A 141 -8.85 -5.59 -5.64
C ILE A 141 -7.70 -4.62 -5.96
N GLY A 142 -7.22 -4.62 -7.21
CA GLY A 142 -6.10 -3.75 -7.62
C GLY A 142 -4.82 -4.05 -6.84
N SER A 143 -4.28 -3.03 -6.16
CA SER A 143 -3.12 -3.16 -5.26
C SER A 143 -3.50 -3.39 -3.79
N ILE A 144 -4.80 -3.32 -3.45
CA ILE A 144 -5.27 -3.43 -2.07
C ILE A 144 -5.23 -4.89 -1.63
N ARG A 145 -4.58 -5.13 -0.50
CA ARG A 145 -4.33 -6.47 0.05
C ARG A 145 -5.13 -6.69 1.33
N PHE A 146 -5.27 -7.96 1.67
CA PHE A 146 -5.77 -8.41 2.95
C PHE A 146 -4.78 -9.40 3.56
N ASN A 147 -4.61 -9.32 4.87
CA ASN A 147 -3.77 -10.16 5.68
C ASN A 147 -4.39 -10.30 7.09
N ILE A 148 -4.83 -11.51 7.42
CA ILE A 148 -5.45 -11.82 8.70
C ILE A 148 -4.52 -11.58 9.89
N GLU A 149 -3.19 -11.78 9.75
CA GLU A 149 -2.27 -11.54 10.87
C GLU A 149 -2.18 -10.08 11.22
N GLU A 150 -2.11 -9.20 10.21
CA GLU A 150 -2.13 -7.75 10.41
C GLU A 150 -3.47 -7.33 11.02
N LEU A 151 -4.58 -7.85 10.51
CA LEU A 151 -5.89 -7.57 11.10
C LEU A 151 -5.95 -7.98 12.58
N ILE A 152 -5.51 -9.19 12.93
CA ILE A 152 -5.49 -9.68 14.32
C ILE A 152 -4.54 -8.86 15.17
N GLN A 153 -3.36 -8.49 14.65
CA GLN A 153 -2.42 -7.60 15.32
C GLN A 153 -3.10 -6.28 15.68
N GLY A 154 -3.83 -5.68 14.73
CA GLY A 154 -4.58 -4.46 14.93
C GLY A 154 -5.72 -4.61 15.95
N LEU A 155 -6.55 -5.63 15.80
CA LEU A 155 -7.71 -5.89 16.67
C LEU A 155 -7.31 -6.23 18.11
N ALA A 156 -6.22 -6.97 18.29
CA ALA A 156 -5.70 -7.33 19.60
C ALA A 156 -4.80 -6.23 20.21
N ASN A 157 -4.59 -5.12 19.49
CA ASN A 157 -3.70 -4.02 19.84
C ASN A 157 -2.29 -4.50 20.27
N ARG A 158 -1.72 -5.44 19.51
CA ARG A 158 -0.41 -6.03 19.81
C ARG A 158 0.68 -5.29 19.05
N ASP A 159 1.62 -4.72 19.80
CA ASP A 159 2.80 -4.08 19.23
C ASP A 159 3.89 -5.12 18.98
N VAL A 160 4.20 -5.34 17.69
CA VAL A 160 5.33 -6.14 17.23
C VAL A 160 6.24 -5.33 16.30
N SER A 161 6.11 -4.00 16.31
CA SER A 161 6.78 -3.09 15.37
C SER A 161 8.31 -3.18 15.47
N GLU A 162 8.86 -3.36 16.67
CA GLU A 162 10.31 -3.55 16.85
C GLU A 162 10.81 -4.83 16.18
N LEU A 163 10.13 -5.96 16.39
CA LEU A 163 10.50 -7.24 15.77
C LEU A 163 10.31 -7.20 14.25
N GLN A 164 9.25 -6.55 13.76
CA GLN A 164 9.04 -6.31 12.34
C GLN A 164 10.17 -5.47 11.74
N GLY A 165 10.57 -4.38 12.40
CA GLY A 165 11.71 -3.54 11.98
C GLY A 165 13.02 -4.32 11.92
N LYS A 166 13.33 -5.12 12.96
CA LYS A 166 14.50 -6.01 12.96
C LYS A 166 14.48 -7.00 11.81
N ARG A 167 13.31 -7.61 11.55
CA ARG A 167 13.16 -8.57 10.45
C ARG A 167 13.30 -7.90 9.09
N GLN A 168 12.76 -6.69 8.89
CA GLN A 168 12.89 -5.95 7.64
C GLN A 168 14.34 -5.54 7.36
N ALA A 169 15.10 -5.16 8.38
CA ALA A 169 16.53 -4.89 8.26
C ALA A 169 17.29 -6.13 7.78
N ILE A 170 17.01 -7.30 8.37
CA ILE A 170 17.60 -8.59 7.94
C ILE A 170 17.18 -8.97 6.52
N GLU A 171 15.92 -8.77 6.14
CA GLU A 171 15.45 -9.06 4.77
C GLU A 171 16.12 -8.14 3.73
N THR A 172 16.38 -6.88 4.10
CA THR A 172 17.13 -5.93 3.26
C THR A 172 18.58 -6.35 3.12
N GLU A 173 19.21 -6.79 4.21
CA GLU A 173 20.58 -7.31 4.20
C GLU A 173 20.68 -8.61 3.37
N LEU A 174 19.74 -9.54 3.52
CA LEU A 174 19.64 -10.76 2.70
C LEU A 174 19.56 -10.44 1.21
N LYS A 175 18.81 -9.41 0.83
CA LYS A 175 18.70 -8.98 -0.58
C LYS A 175 20.07 -8.58 -1.14
N LYS A 176 20.87 -7.83 -0.37
CA LYS A 176 22.23 -7.42 -0.75
C LYS A 176 23.15 -8.64 -0.91
N TYR A 177 23.14 -9.57 0.05
CA TYR A 177 23.99 -10.78 -0.04
C TYR A 177 23.57 -11.72 -1.16
N ARG A 178 22.28 -11.85 -1.48
CA ARG A 178 21.81 -12.62 -2.64
C ARG A 178 22.25 -11.99 -3.97
N GLN A 179 22.25 -10.66 -4.06
CA GLN A 179 22.82 -9.97 -5.23
C GLN A 179 24.31 -10.28 -5.37
N LEU A 180 25.05 -10.28 -4.26
CA LEU A 180 26.47 -10.65 -4.25
C LEU A 180 26.69 -12.10 -4.68
N GLN A 181 25.86 -13.03 -4.20
CA GLN A 181 25.91 -14.44 -4.62
C GLN A 181 25.68 -14.60 -6.12
N ASN A 182 24.74 -13.84 -6.71
CA ASN A 182 24.52 -13.84 -8.16
C ASN A 182 25.77 -13.36 -8.94
N LEU A 183 26.50 -12.37 -8.42
CA LEU A 183 27.77 -11.91 -9.03
C LEU A 183 28.87 -12.98 -8.95
N ILE A 184 28.93 -13.74 -7.85
CA ILE A 184 29.87 -14.85 -7.70
C ILE A 184 29.56 -15.97 -8.71
N HIS A 185 28.29 -16.33 -8.87
CA HIS A 185 27.90 -17.30 -9.89
C HIS A 185 28.26 -16.81 -11.30
N TYR A 186 28.06 -15.52 -11.58
CA TYR A 186 28.49 -14.90 -12.84
C TYR A 186 30.01 -15.02 -13.04
N LYS A 187 30.82 -14.74 -12.01
CA LYS A 187 32.28 -14.94 -12.01
C LYS A 187 32.67 -16.39 -12.30
N GLU A 188 32.01 -17.36 -11.67
CA GLU A 188 32.25 -18.78 -11.92
C GLU A 188 31.93 -19.16 -13.38
N HIS A 189 30.84 -18.60 -13.94
CA HIS A 189 30.49 -18.78 -15.34
C HIS A 189 31.56 -18.20 -16.28
N LEU A 190 32.07 -17.00 -15.99
CA LEU A 190 33.18 -16.39 -16.75
C LEU A 190 34.44 -17.26 -16.70
N SER A 191 34.85 -17.70 -15.51
CA SER A 191 36.06 -18.52 -15.33
C SER A 191 36.00 -19.87 -16.06
N LYS A 192 34.79 -20.43 -16.24
CA LYS A 192 34.57 -21.67 -17.00
C LYS A 192 34.54 -21.42 -18.51
N ALA A 193 34.13 -20.22 -18.95
CA ALA A 193 34.09 -19.83 -20.35
C ALA A 193 35.46 -19.40 -20.90
N SER A 194 36.33 -18.81 -20.07
CA SER A 194 37.67 -18.36 -20.45
C SER A 194 38.76 -19.35 -20.02
N LYS A 195 39.33 -20.13 -20.95
CA LYS A 195 40.60 -20.82 -20.72
C LYS A 195 41.73 -19.77 -20.70
N ASN A 196 42.41 -19.64 -19.56
CA ASN A 196 43.67 -18.90 -19.38
C ASN A 196 43.71 -17.47 -19.93
N ILE A 197 43.39 -16.51 -19.07
CA ILE A 197 43.83 -15.14 -19.26
C ILE A 197 44.33 -14.63 -17.91
N ALA A 198 45.65 -14.68 -17.71
CA ALA A 198 46.30 -13.88 -16.68
C ALA A 198 46.69 -12.56 -17.34
N PHE A 199 46.16 -11.43 -16.84
CA PHE A 199 46.52 -10.10 -17.30
C PHE A 199 47.05 -9.24 -16.15
N PRO A 200 47.96 -8.28 -16.42
CA PRO A 200 48.82 -7.66 -15.42
C PRO A 200 48.05 -6.71 -14.47
N ASP A 201 48.46 -6.65 -13.20
CA ASP A 201 47.84 -5.87 -12.10
C ASP A 201 47.88 -4.33 -12.24
N TYR A 202 48.55 -3.76 -13.25
CA TYR A 202 48.80 -2.31 -13.31
C TYR A 202 47.58 -1.41 -13.66
N PRO A 203 46.64 -1.81 -14.54
CA PRO A 203 45.44 -1.01 -14.86
C PRO A 203 44.42 -0.96 -13.70
N SER A 204 44.40 -1.97 -12.83
CA SER A 204 43.39 -2.12 -11.78
C SER A 204 43.48 -1.04 -10.70
N GLU A 205 44.69 -0.64 -10.29
CA GLU A 205 44.87 0.39 -9.26
C GLU A 205 44.41 1.78 -9.74
N LEU A 206 44.69 2.13 -11.01
CA LEU A 206 44.26 3.36 -11.65
C LEU A 206 42.72 3.42 -11.79
N GLU A 207 42.10 2.32 -12.20
CA GLU A 207 40.64 2.21 -12.32
C GLU A 207 39.96 2.27 -10.96
N ASN A 208 40.51 1.61 -9.93
CA ASN A 208 40.01 1.72 -8.56
C ASN A 208 40.07 3.15 -8.03
N LYS A 209 41.16 3.88 -8.31
CA LYS A 209 41.30 5.29 -7.92
C LYS A 209 40.30 6.19 -8.66
N ILE A 210 40.02 5.92 -9.93
CA ILE A 210 38.99 6.63 -10.70
C ILE A 210 37.59 6.36 -10.15
N GLN A 211 37.28 5.10 -9.80
CA GLN A 211 35.99 4.74 -9.21
C GLN A 211 35.75 5.44 -7.88
N LEU A 212 36.74 5.46 -6.99
CA LEU A 212 36.65 6.19 -5.72
C LEU A 212 36.35 7.68 -5.95
N LEU A 213 37.04 8.32 -6.90
CA LEU A 213 36.79 9.73 -7.24
C LEU A 213 35.43 9.98 -7.91
N ILE A 214 34.86 8.98 -8.61
CA ILE A 214 33.48 9.06 -9.14
C ILE A 214 32.46 8.98 -8.02
N PHE A 215 32.67 8.11 -7.02
CA PHE A 215 31.83 8.06 -5.83
C PHE A 215 31.84 9.39 -5.08
N ASP A 216 33.04 9.95 -4.82
CA ASP A 216 33.19 11.25 -4.17
C ASP A 216 32.52 12.37 -4.98
N LYS A 217 32.65 12.35 -6.32
CA LYS A 217 31.97 13.30 -7.21
C LYS A 217 30.45 13.21 -7.09
N ASN A 218 29.88 12.01 -7.14
CA ASN A 218 28.44 11.79 -7.07
C ASN A 218 27.88 12.28 -5.73
N GLU A 219 28.59 12.02 -4.63
CA GLU A 219 28.22 12.53 -3.31
C GLU A 219 28.25 14.07 -3.28
N LEU A 220 29.29 14.69 -3.85
CA LEU A 220 29.38 16.15 -3.97
C LEU A 220 28.26 16.74 -4.84
N GLU A 221 27.83 16.07 -5.91
CA GLU A 221 26.72 16.50 -6.77
C GLU A 221 25.36 16.41 -6.07
N ILE A 222 25.11 15.34 -5.31
CA ILE A 222 23.91 15.18 -4.48
C ILE A 222 23.85 16.28 -3.42
N ASN A 223 24.97 16.52 -2.72
CA ASN A 223 25.08 17.56 -1.70
C ASN A 223 24.89 18.96 -2.29
N LEU A 224 25.40 19.21 -3.51
CA LEU A 224 25.20 20.47 -4.20
C LEU A 224 23.72 20.68 -4.56
N LYS A 225 23.05 19.65 -5.10
CA LYS A 225 21.63 19.70 -5.45
C LYS A 225 20.74 19.97 -4.23
N SER A 226 21.03 19.32 -3.10
CA SER A 226 20.34 19.57 -1.84
C SER A 226 20.51 21.02 -1.37
N LEU A 227 21.71 21.60 -1.47
CA LEU A 227 21.92 23.01 -1.13
C LEU A 227 21.22 23.98 -2.11
N GLU A 228 21.04 23.61 -3.38
CA GLU A 228 20.26 24.39 -4.34
C GLU A 228 18.77 24.40 -3.99
N GLU A 229 18.24 23.26 -3.54
CA GLU A 229 16.87 23.15 -3.03
C GLU A 229 16.69 24.00 -1.76
N VAL A 230 17.61 23.91 -0.79
CA VAL A 230 17.59 24.74 0.43
C VAL A 230 17.65 26.24 0.10
N LYS A 231 18.50 26.67 -0.84
CA LYS A 231 18.53 28.07 -1.28
C LYS A 231 17.21 28.52 -1.91
N LYS A 232 16.61 27.67 -2.75
CA LYS A 232 15.32 27.94 -3.40
C LYS A 232 14.18 28.06 -2.38
N GLU A 233 14.15 27.16 -1.40
CA GLU A 233 13.19 27.18 -0.30
C GLU A 233 13.35 28.43 0.56
N ASN A 234 14.58 28.82 0.92
CA ASN A 234 14.85 30.06 1.64
C ASN A 234 14.39 31.30 0.88
N MET A 235 14.61 31.36 -0.44
CA MET A 235 14.11 32.46 -1.28
C MET A 235 12.59 32.51 -1.30
N ASN A 236 11.94 31.35 -1.43
CA ASN A 236 10.48 31.25 -1.42
C ASN A 236 9.89 31.66 -0.06
N PHE A 237 10.51 31.23 1.05
CA PHE A 237 10.14 31.61 2.40
C PHE A 237 10.24 33.14 2.60
N THR A 238 11.35 33.74 2.18
CA THR A 238 11.58 35.19 2.29
C THR A 238 10.53 35.98 1.50
N ASN A 239 10.31 35.58 0.24
CA ASN A 239 9.30 36.19 -0.62
C ASN A 239 7.88 36.01 -0.07
N PHE A 240 7.59 34.90 0.58
CA PHE A 240 6.31 34.64 1.20
C PHE A 240 6.09 35.53 2.42
N ILE A 241 7.05 35.57 3.35
CA ILE A 241 6.96 36.39 4.57
C ILE A 241 6.85 37.87 4.25
N GLU A 242 7.64 38.38 3.30
CA GLU A 242 7.57 39.78 2.87
C GLU A 242 6.23 40.12 2.20
N LYS A 243 5.62 39.19 1.45
CA LYS A 243 4.28 39.35 0.85
C LYS A 243 3.16 39.37 1.89
N MET A 244 3.31 38.61 2.98
CA MET A 244 2.32 38.50 4.04
C MET A 244 2.25 39.75 4.92
N LYS A 245 3.23 40.67 4.83
CA LYS A 245 3.29 41.95 5.55
C LYS A 245 3.05 41.78 7.07
N LEU A 246 3.61 40.72 7.64
CA LEU A 246 3.44 40.39 9.05
C LEU A 246 4.17 41.41 9.93
N LEU A 247 3.57 41.69 11.09
CA LEU A 247 4.11 42.60 12.11
C LEU A 247 4.22 41.83 13.43
N VAL A 248 5.32 42.00 14.14
CA VAL A 248 5.50 41.50 15.52
C VAL A 248 5.32 42.67 16.47
N SER A 249 4.40 42.53 17.43
CA SER A 249 4.19 43.52 18.49
C SER A 249 4.94 43.08 19.74
N ASP A 250 5.74 43.98 20.30
CA ASP A 250 6.30 43.83 21.65
C ASP A 250 5.19 44.12 22.69
N PRO A 251 4.82 43.16 23.55
CA PRO A 251 3.78 43.36 24.57
C PRO A 251 4.15 44.39 25.64
N GLU A 252 5.45 44.63 25.87
CA GLU A 252 5.92 45.51 26.96
C GLU A 252 6.12 46.96 26.48
N THR A 253 6.61 47.15 25.25
CA THR A 253 6.92 48.49 24.70
C THR A 253 5.87 49.02 23.73
N GLY A 254 4.97 48.16 23.23
CA GLY A 254 3.95 48.52 22.23
C GLY A 254 4.51 48.80 20.83
N ILE A 255 5.81 48.57 20.62
CA ILE A 255 6.47 48.77 19.32
C ILE A 255 6.11 47.61 18.39
N THR A 256 5.78 47.94 17.14
CA THR A 256 5.53 46.95 16.08
C THR A 256 6.68 46.93 15.08
N ILE A 257 7.28 45.76 14.85
CA ILE A 257 8.39 45.56 13.92
C ILE A 257 7.90 44.69 12.75
N PRO A 258 8.07 45.13 11.49
CA PRO A 258 7.71 44.31 10.33
C PRO A 258 8.65 43.11 10.19
N VAL A 259 8.11 41.95 9.82
CA VAL A 259 8.90 40.74 9.58
C VAL A 259 9.43 40.76 8.14
N THR A 260 10.71 41.07 7.97
CA THR A 260 11.43 41.10 6.70
C THR A 260 12.80 40.44 6.87
N LYS A 261 13.51 40.17 5.76
CA LYS A 261 14.88 39.63 5.81
C LYS A 261 15.86 40.49 6.63
N GLU A 262 15.56 41.77 6.81
CA GLU A 262 16.40 42.74 7.54
C GLU A 262 16.11 42.74 9.04
N THR A 263 14.91 42.32 9.45
CA THR A 263 14.47 42.31 10.85
C THR A 263 14.54 40.92 11.49
N ILE A 264 14.75 39.86 10.71
CA ILE A 264 14.99 38.50 11.22
C ILE A 264 16.47 38.37 11.63
N THR A 265 16.71 38.20 12.92
CA THR A 265 18.05 37.97 13.48
C THR A 265 18.67 36.68 12.91
N HIS A 266 19.97 36.70 12.64
CA HIS A 266 20.76 35.60 12.07
C HIS A 266 20.40 35.16 10.64
N PHE A 267 19.49 35.86 9.96
CA PHE A 267 19.13 35.55 8.58
C PHE A 267 20.33 35.71 7.62
N SER A 268 21.04 36.84 7.72
CA SER A 268 22.23 37.11 6.91
C SER A 268 23.36 36.12 7.17
N ASP A 269 23.63 35.79 8.43
CA ASP A 269 24.69 34.85 8.82
C ASP A 269 24.42 33.44 8.27
N ASN A 270 23.17 32.98 8.36
CA ASN A 270 22.74 31.71 7.79
C ASN A 270 22.84 31.70 6.26
N GLN A 271 22.50 32.80 5.59
CA GLN A 271 22.63 32.92 4.14
C GLN A 271 24.11 32.85 3.72
N THR A 272 24.99 33.59 4.41
CA THR A 272 26.44 33.53 4.18
C THR A 272 27.00 32.13 4.44
N TYR A 273 26.53 31.42 5.46
CA TYR A 273 26.92 30.02 5.72
C TYR A 273 26.56 29.09 4.55
N ILE A 274 25.32 29.17 4.06
CA ILE A 274 24.83 28.36 2.92
C ILE A 274 25.62 28.70 1.65
N ASP A 275 25.87 29.98 1.36
CA ASP A 275 26.63 30.44 0.19
C ASP A 275 28.10 30.01 0.25
N THR A 276 28.71 30.05 1.43
CA THR A 276 30.08 29.58 1.67
C THR A 276 30.19 28.07 1.45
N ARG A 277 29.27 27.28 2.03
CA ARG A 277 29.22 25.83 1.83
C ARG A 277 29.03 25.44 0.37
N TYR A 278 28.13 26.13 -0.33
CA TYR A 278 27.89 25.93 -1.76
C TYR A 278 29.16 26.16 -2.59
N SER A 279 29.88 27.25 -2.29
CA SER A 279 31.11 27.60 -2.98
C SER A 279 32.24 26.59 -2.70
N MET A 280 32.38 26.12 -1.46
CA MET A 280 33.35 25.09 -1.09
C MET A 280 33.10 23.76 -1.83
N ILE A 281 31.85 23.33 -1.95
CA ILE A 281 31.50 22.10 -2.68
C ILE A 281 31.78 22.27 -4.17
N LYS A 282 31.46 23.42 -4.77
CA LYS A 282 31.83 23.71 -6.18
C LYS A 282 33.34 23.65 -6.42
N VAL A 283 34.14 24.21 -5.53
CA VAL A 283 35.61 24.16 -5.64
C VAL A 283 36.10 22.71 -5.55
N LYS A 284 35.60 21.94 -4.57
CA LYS A 284 35.93 20.51 -4.45
C LYS A 284 35.56 19.72 -5.70
N LEU A 285 34.37 19.95 -6.23
CA LEU A 285 33.88 19.29 -7.44
C LEU A 285 34.74 19.65 -8.67
N ALA A 286 35.18 20.91 -8.80
CA ALA A 286 36.10 21.33 -9.84
C ALA A 286 37.48 20.66 -9.70
N THR A 287 38.01 20.53 -8.48
CA THR A 287 39.28 19.81 -8.23
C THR A 287 39.17 18.31 -8.52
N THR A 288 38.09 17.65 -8.07
CA THR A 288 37.83 16.24 -8.34
C THR A 288 37.67 15.98 -9.84
N ASN A 289 36.96 16.84 -10.57
CA ASN A 289 36.84 16.73 -12.03
C ASN A 289 38.17 16.93 -12.76
N LYS A 290 39.05 17.82 -12.27
CA LYS A 290 40.39 18.02 -12.82
C LYS A 290 41.27 16.79 -12.62
N GLU A 291 41.20 16.18 -11.43
CA GLU A 291 41.92 14.94 -11.11
C GLU A 291 41.39 13.75 -11.91
N LEU A 292 40.06 13.61 -12.04
CA LEU A 292 39.42 12.63 -12.91
C LEU A 292 39.85 12.80 -14.37
N THR A 293 39.91 14.03 -14.88
CA THR A 293 40.39 14.29 -16.25
C THR A 293 41.83 13.82 -16.43
N LYS A 294 42.71 14.12 -15.45
CA LYS A 294 44.12 13.70 -15.47
C LYS A 294 44.27 12.18 -15.45
N LEU A 295 43.58 11.50 -14.53
CA LEU A 295 43.65 10.04 -14.39
C LEU A 295 43.00 9.33 -15.59
N ASN A 296 41.95 9.89 -16.18
CA ASN A 296 41.36 9.36 -17.41
C ASN A 296 42.31 9.52 -18.61
N LEU A 297 43.08 10.61 -18.70
CA LEU A 297 44.12 10.77 -19.73
C LEU A 297 45.26 9.76 -19.55
N GLU A 298 45.71 9.54 -18.31
CA GLU A 298 46.71 8.51 -17.96
C GLU A 298 46.19 7.09 -18.27
N LEU A 299 44.92 6.81 -17.95
CA LEU A 299 44.25 5.56 -18.27
C LEU A 299 44.12 5.37 -19.79
N ASN A 300 43.71 6.39 -20.54
CA ASN A 300 43.59 6.32 -21.99
C ASN A 300 44.97 6.14 -22.67
N ALA A 301 46.02 6.76 -22.16
CA ALA A 301 47.39 6.53 -22.63
C ALA A 301 47.85 5.09 -22.36
N SER A 302 47.45 4.49 -21.23
CA SER A 302 47.69 3.07 -20.92
C SER A 302 46.85 2.11 -21.77
N ARG A 303 45.62 2.51 -22.14
CA ARG A 303 44.66 1.74 -22.96
C ARG A 303 45.04 1.71 -24.45
N ASN A 304 45.70 2.75 -24.97
CA ASN A 304 46.21 2.77 -26.36
C ASN A 304 47.24 1.66 -26.69
N LEU A 305 47.74 0.93 -25.68
CA LEU A 305 48.61 -0.24 -25.84
C LEU A 305 47.85 -1.59 -25.82
N LEU A 306 46.55 -1.62 -25.51
CA LEU A 306 45.76 -2.84 -25.25
C LEU A 306 44.32 -2.75 -25.82
N ASP A 307 44.17 -2.15 -26.99
CA ASP A 307 42.86 -1.74 -27.50
C ASP A 307 42.14 -2.86 -28.28
N ILE A 308 41.61 -3.88 -27.58
CA ILE A 308 40.54 -4.77 -28.08
C ILE A 308 39.72 -5.31 -26.88
N GLN A 309 38.97 -4.47 -26.15
CA GLN A 309 37.98 -5.00 -25.19
C GLN A 309 36.63 -4.27 -25.25
N SER A 310 35.55 -5.02 -25.43
CA SER A 310 34.17 -4.51 -25.41
C SER A 310 33.74 -4.03 -24.01
N GLU A 311 32.67 -3.23 -23.90
CA GLU A 311 32.10 -2.83 -22.60
C GLU A 311 31.68 -4.03 -21.73
N ILE A 312 31.34 -5.16 -22.37
CA ILE A 312 31.03 -6.42 -21.69
C ILE A 312 32.32 -7.00 -21.08
N GLU A 313 33.43 -6.99 -21.81
CA GLU A 313 34.72 -7.46 -21.30
C GLU A 313 35.25 -6.58 -20.16
N LYS A 314 34.98 -5.26 -20.18
CA LYS A 314 35.30 -4.36 -19.06
C LYS A 314 34.51 -4.73 -17.79
N PHE A 315 33.22 -5.02 -17.93
CA PHE A 315 32.38 -5.49 -16.83
C PHE A 315 32.85 -6.87 -16.32
N ASP A 316 33.15 -7.80 -17.23
CA ASP A 316 33.65 -9.13 -16.89
C ASP A 316 34.98 -9.06 -16.12
N ASN A 317 35.89 -8.17 -16.51
CA ASN A 317 37.14 -7.92 -15.79
C ASN A 317 36.92 -7.36 -14.39
N GLN A 318 36.00 -6.40 -14.25
CA GLN A 318 35.65 -5.84 -12.93
C GLN A 318 35.10 -6.92 -12.00
N ILE A 319 34.23 -7.80 -12.49
CA ILE A 319 33.68 -8.90 -11.69
C ILE A 319 34.74 -9.98 -11.39
N ALA A 320 35.63 -10.30 -12.34
CA ALA A 320 36.70 -11.27 -12.15
C ALA A 320 37.69 -10.85 -11.03
N ASN A 321 37.96 -9.55 -10.91
CA ASN A 321 38.90 -8.99 -9.94
C ASN A 321 38.31 -8.78 -8.53
N ILE A 322 37.01 -8.99 -8.35
CA ILE A 322 36.39 -8.95 -7.02
C ILE A 322 36.86 -10.16 -6.19
N ASP A 323 37.62 -9.91 -5.12
CA ASP A 323 38.04 -10.93 -4.16
C ASP A 323 36.96 -11.14 -3.08
N ILE A 324 36.14 -12.16 -3.29
CA ILE A 324 35.09 -12.57 -2.35
C ILE A 324 35.15 -14.07 -2.14
N ASN A 325 35.09 -14.49 -0.89
CA ASN A 325 35.00 -15.90 -0.50
C ASN A 325 33.54 -16.40 -0.64
N PRO A 326 33.23 -17.29 -1.61
CA PRO A 326 31.86 -17.76 -1.85
C PRO A 326 31.25 -18.49 -0.64
N LYS A 327 32.05 -19.34 0.03
CA LYS A 327 31.61 -20.11 1.21
C LYS A 327 31.23 -19.19 2.38
N ARG A 328 31.88 -18.04 2.50
CA ARG A 328 31.55 -17.04 3.54
C ARG A 328 30.21 -16.37 3.24
N ILE A 329 29.93 -16.05 1.97
CA ILE A 329 28.66 -15.44 1.56
C ILE A 329 27.49 -16.41 1.74
N GLU A 330 27.64 -17.67 1.33
CA GLU A 330 26.64 -18.72 1.57
C GLU A 330 26.32 -18.85 3.06
N LYS A 331 27.35 -18.92 3.92
CA LYS A 331 27.16 -19.02 5.37
C LYS A 331 26.40 -17.82 5.95
N ILE A 332 26.71 -16.60 5.51
CA ILE A 332 25.99 -15.39 5.96
C ILE A 332 24.52 -15.43 5.50
N ILE A 333 24.27 -15.84 4.25
CA ILE A 333 22.89 -15.98 3.73
C ILE A 333 22.11 -17.00 4.56
N ASP A 334 22.71 -18.13 4.91
CA ASP A 334 22.08 -19.17 5.74
C ASP A 334 21.78 -18.68 7.15
N GLU A 335 22.74 -18.01 7.80
CA GLU A 335 22.58 -17.43 9.13
C GLU A 335 21.47 -16.37 9.17
N LEU A 336 21.48 -15.42 8.23
CA LEU A 336 20.45 -14.39 8.12
C LEU A 336 19.08 -14.98 7.76
N THR A 337 19.03 -16.02 6.93
CA THR A 337 17.78 -16.72 6.58
C THR A 337 17.20 -17.43 7.81
N LYS A 338 18.05 -18.07 8.61
CA LYS A 338 17.64 -18.71 9.87
C LYS A 338 17.11 -17.67 10.87
N LYS A 339 17.84 -16.57 11.07
CA LYS A 339 17.43 -15.47 11.96
C LYS A 339 16.11 -14.83 11.52
N SER A 340 15.92 -14.62 10.22
CA SER A 340 14.64 -14.12 9.67
C SER A 340 13.47 -15.08 9.95
N LYS A 341 13.68 -16.39 9.79
CA LYS A 341 12.68 -17.42 10.12
C LYS A 341 12.34 -17.45 11.62
N GLU A 342 13.34 -17.33 12.49
CA GLU A 342 13.16 -17.28 13.94
C GLU A 342 12.36 -16.05 14.36
N LEU A 343 12.73 -14.85 13.88
CA LEU A 343 11.97 -13.63 14.14
C LEU A 343 10.52 -13.72 13.63
N LYS A 344 10.31 -14.33 12.45
CA LYS A 344 8.95 -14.56 11.94
C LYS A 344 8.13 -15.45 12.88
N LYS A 345 8.72 -16.52 13.42
CA LYS A 345 8.05 -17.38 14.40
C LYS A 345 7.75 -16.63 15.70
N GLU A 346 8.69 -15.81 16.17
CA GLU A 346 8.51 -14.98 17.37
C GLU A 346 7.36 -13.98 17.19
N ILE A 347 7.34 -13.24 16.08
CA ILE A 347 6.25 -12.32 15.72
C ILE A 347 4.92 -13.06 15.69
N ASN A 348 4.85 -14.20 15.01
CA ASN A 348 3.62 -14.99 14.91
C ASN A 348 3.17 -15.48 16.30
N ASN A 349 4.08 -15.96 17.13
CA ASN A 349 3.75 -16.38 18.49
C ASN A 349 3.21 -15.21 19.32
N GLN A 350 3.84 -14.03 19.21
CA GLN A 350 3.35 -12.82 19.87
C GLN A 350 1.98 -12.36 19.36
N ILE A 351 1.60 -12.65 18.11
CA ILE A 351 0.27 -12.33 17.58
C ILE A 351 -0.77 -13.39 17.96
N ILE A 352 -0.38 -14.67 18.00
CA ILE A 352 -1.33 -15.79 18.07
C ILE A 352 -1.56 -16.27 19.51
N VAL A 353 -0.51 -16.38 20.32
CA VAL A 353 -0.59 -17.02 21.64
C VAL A 353 -1.41 -16.17 22.60
N ASN A 354 -2.28 -16.81 23.40
CA ASN A 354 -3.17 -16.17 24.37
C ASN A 354 -3.99 -15.02 23.77
N ASN A 355 -4.47 -15.19 22.54
CA ASN A 355 -5.25 -14.16 21.85
C ASN A 355 -6.74 -14.51 21.79
N SER A 356 -7.56 -13.72 22.49
CA SER A 356 -9.01 -13.86 22.47
C SER A 356 -9.59 -13.61 21.08
N ILE A 357 -9.01 -12.69 20.29
CA ILE A 357 -9.43 -12.41 18.90
C ILE A 357 -9.30 -13.68 18.05
N VAL A 358 -8.19 -14.41 18.15
CA VAL A 358 -7.96 -15.67 17.43
C VAL A 358 -9.02 -16.71 17.78
N THR A 359 -9.31 -16.83 19.08
CA THR A 359 -10.31 -17.77 19.59
C THR A 359 -11.72 -17.39 19.14
N ASN A 360 -12.07 -16.10 19.19
CA ASN A 360 -13.36 -15.57 18.75
C ASN A 360 -13.57 -15.77 17.25
N LEU A 361 -12.55 -15.50 16.45
CA LEU A 361 -12.58 -15.72 15.01
C LEU A 361 -12.81 -17.18 14.68
N HIS A 362 -12.03 -18.09 15.27
CA HIS A 362 -12.19 -19.54 15.06
C HIS A 362 -13.61 -20.01 15.44
N ASN A 363 -14.10 -19.64 16.63
CA ASN A 363 -15.45 -19.99 17.07
C ASN A 363 -16.54 -19.49 16.10
N THR A 364 -16.38 -18.26 15.60
CA THR A 364 -17.35 -17.65 14.68
C THR A 364 -17.29 -18.30 13.30
N ILE A 365 -16.08 -18.64 12.82
CA ILE A 365 -15.88 -19.40 11.57
C ILE A 365 -16.54 -20.77 11.69
N SER A 366 -16.28 -21.52 12.77
CA SER A 366 -16.88 -22.84 13.00
C SER A 366 -18.41 -22.77 13.10
N LYS A 367 -18.95 -21.73 13.76
CA LYS A 367 -20.39 -21.49 13.83
C LYS A 367 -21.01 -21.37 12.43
N TYR A 368 -20.43 -20.56 11.55
CA TYR A 368 -20.97 -20.36 10.20
C TYR A 368 -20.70 -21.52 9.26
N ALA A 369 -19.52 -22.16 9.34
CA ALA A 369 -19.22 -23.36 8.60
C ALA A 369 -20.23 -24.48 8.92
N LYS A 370 -20.60 -24.64 10.19
CA LYS A 370 -21.65 -25.57 10.63
C LYS A 370 -23.04 -25.19 10.10
N LYS A 371 -23.41 -23.90 10.14
CA LYS A 371 -24.68 -23.42 9.53
C LYS A 371 -24.75 -23.71 8.02
N LEU A 372 -23.60 -23.77 7.35
CA LEU A 372 -23.47 -24.01 5.91
C LEU A 372 -23.16 -25.48 5.54
N GLY A 373 -23.08 -26.37 6.53
CA GLY A 373 -22.82 -27.81 6.33
C GLY A 373 -21.42 -28.14 5.81
N VAL A 374 -20.41 -27.35 6.19
CA VAL A 374 -19.00 -27.52 5.80
C VAL A 374 -18.05 -27.46 7.02
N ASP A 375 -18.51 -27.90 8.18
CA ASP A 375 -17.71 -27.94 9.40
C ASP A 375 -16.66 -29.06 9.42
N ASP A 376 -16.82 -30.07 8.57
CA ASP A 376 -15.89 -31.19 8.39
C ASP A 376 -14.50 -30.77 7.91
N VAL A 377 -14.40 -29.64 7.19
CA VAL A 377 -13.14 -29.10 6.68
C VAL A 377 -12.45 -28.10 7.62
N ILE A 378 -13.07 -27.77 8.75
CA ILE A 378 -12.52 -26.87 9.76
C ILE A 378 -11.72 -27.68 10.77
N ASP A 379 -10.41 -27.39 10.89
CA ASP A 379 -9.60 -28.01 11.94
C ASP A 379 -10.03 -27.46 13.32
N PRO A 380 -10.24 -28.32 14.34
CA PRO A 380 -10.57 -27.90 15.70
C PRO A 380 -9.55 -26.94 16.34
N LYS A 381 -8.31 -26.93 15.87
CA LYS A 381 -7.28 -26.03 16.37
C LYS A 381 -7.50 -24.59 15.90
N THR A 382 -7.30 -23.65 16.80
CA THR A 382 -7.51 -22.22 16.53
C THR A 382 -6.54 -21.63 15.51
N ASP A 383 -5.39 -22.27 15.27
CA ASP A 383 -4.41 -21.85 14.27
C ASP A 383 -4.86 -22.15 12.83
N TYR A 384 -5.95 -22.90 12.63
CA TYR A 384 -6.59 -23.13 11.33
C TYR A 384 -6.85 -21.84 10.55
N ILE A 385 -7.16 -20.74 11.25
CA ILE A 385 -7.43 -19.44 10.60
C ILE A 385 -6.25 -18.92 9.78
N PHE A 386 -5.05 -19.45 10.02
CA PHE A 386 -3.81 -19.11 9.32
C PHE A 386 -3.44 -20.10 8.21
N THR A 387 -4.27 -21.11 7.94
CA THR A 387 -4.00 -22.18 6.98
C THR A 387 -3.67 -21.67 5.58
N SER A 388 -2.71 -22.32 4.92
CA SER A 388 -2.38 -22.07 3.51
C SER A 388 -2.95 -23.14 2.58
N ASP A 389 -3.55 -24.21 3.13
CA ASP A 389 -4.01 -25.35 2.33
C ASP A 389 -5.47 -25.16 1.91
N LEU A 390 -5.64 -24.65 0.69
CA LEU A 390 -6.93 -24.35 0.07
C LEU A 390 -7.13 -25.11 -1.25
N LYS A 391 -6.11 -25.81 -1.73
CA LYS A 391 -6.11 -26.47 -3.05
C LYS A 391 -6.88 -27.79 -3.05
N SER A 392 -7.24 -28.30 -1.87
CA SER A 392 -7.96 -29.55 -1.67
C SER A 392 -9.49 -29.40 -1.65
N LEU A 393 -10.01 -28.17 -1.53
CA LEU A 393 -11.45 -27.91 -1.40
C LEU A 393 -12.13 -27.72 -2.76
N SER A 394 -13.36 -28.21 -2.89
CA SER A 394 -14.21 -27.92 -4.06
C SER A 394 -14.66 -26.45 -4.05
N GLY A 395 -15.03 -25.92 -5.22
CA GLY A 395 -15.41 -24.50 -5.36
C GLY A 395 -16.58 -24.07 -4.47
N ALA A 396 -17.60 -24.92 -4.32
CA ALA A 396 -18.75 -24.64 -3.46
C ALA A 396 -18.39 -24.64 -1.96
N VAL A 397 -17.55 -25.59 -1.52
CA VAL A 397 -17.06 -25.64 -0.14
C VAL A 397 -16.18 -24.43 0.16
N LEU A 398 -15.24 -24.12 -0.74
CA LEU A 398 -14.37 -22.95 -0.61
C LEU A 398 -15.19 -21.66 -0.46
N HIS A 399 -16.25 -21.49 -1.26
CA HIS A 399 -17.15 -20.34 -1.19
C HIS A 399 -17.81 -20.20 0.20
N LYS A 400 -18.33 -21.28 0.76
CA LYS A 400 -18.96 -21.31 2.10
C LYS A 400 -17.96 -21.01 3.22
N ILE A 401 -16.75 -21.55 3.13
CA ILE A 401 -15.67 -21.26 4.08
C ILE A 401 -15.25 -19.80 3.98
N VAL A 402 -15.02 -19.27 2.78
CA VAL A 402 -14.65 -17.85 2.58
C VAL A 402 -15.71 -16.94 3.18
N PHE A 403 -16.99 -17.20 2.92
CA PHE A 403 -18.07 -16.43 3.53
C PHE A 403 -18.02 -16.48 5.06
N SER A 404 -17.83 -17.67 5.65
CA SER A 404 -17.71 -17.84 7.11
C SER A 404 -16.57 -17.01 7.71
N PHE A 405 -15.41 -16.97 7.05
CA PHE A 405 -14.28 -16.11 7.45
C PHE A 405 -14.62 -14.63 7.36
N LYS A 406 -15.22 -14.15 6.25
CA LYS A 406 -15.59 -12.74 6.11
C LYS A 406 -16.58 -12.29 7.18
N MET A 407 -17.58 -13.12 7.47
CA MET A 407 -18.56 -12.85 8.52
C MET A 407 -17.90 -12.77 9.91
N ALA A 408 -16.94 -13.66 10.19
CA ALA A 408 -16.15 -13.60 11.42
C ALA A 408 -15.31 -12.32 11.51
N TYR A 409 -14.65 -11.91 10.42
CA TYR A 409 -13.88 -10.65 10.38
C TYR A 409 -14.76 -9.45 10.68
N ILE A 410 -15.91 -9.35 10.01
CA ILE A 410 -16.87 -8.25 10.22
C ILE A 410 -17.29 -8.21 11.69
N ILE A 411 -17.73 -9.33 12.26
CA ILE A 411 -18.18 -9.38 13.66
C ILE A 411 -17.08 -8.89 14.60
N GLU A 412 -15.85 -9.37 14.43
CA GLU A 412 -14.77 -9.03 15.35
C GLU A 412 -14.31 -7.57 15.23
N ILE A 413 -14.27 -7.03 14.00
CA ILE A 413 -13.99 -5.60 13.78
C ILE A 413 -15.07 -4.73 14.42
N GLN A 414 -16.34 -5.08 14.22
CA GLN A 414 -17.46 -4.33 14.80
C GLN A 414 -17.43 -4.31 16.32
N LYS A 415 -17.06 -5.43 16.96
CA LYS A 415 -16.90 -5.49 18.43
C LYS A 415 -15.79 -4.58 18.93
N VAL A 416 -14.63 -4.60 18.28
CA VAL A 416 -13.45 -3.83 18.73
C VAL A 416 -13.63 -2.34 18.48
N LEU A 417 -14.24 -1.96 17.35
CA LEU A 417 -14.42 -0.56 16.98
C LEU A 417 -15.75 0.04 17.46
N ASP A 418 -16.66 -0.79 17.98
CA ASP A 418 -18.04 -0.41 18.34
C ASP A 418 -18.77 0.34 17.22
N ILE A 419 -18.72 -0.24 16.01
CA ILE A 419 -19.41 0.30 14.82
C ILE A 419 -20.14 -0.81 14.09
N LYS A 420 -21.10 -0.44 13.25
CA LYS A 420 -21.63 -1.34 12.20
C LYS A 420 -20.88 -1.15 10.89
N LEU A 421 -20.56 -2.24 10.19
CA LEU A 421 -19.89 -2.20 8.88
C LEU A 421 -20.88 -2.50 7.76
N PRO A 422 -20.76 -1.86 6.58
CA PRO A 422 -21.50 -2.30 5.40
C PRO A 422 -20.92 -3.64 4.92
N ILE A 423 -21.76 -4.48 4.32
CA ILE A 423 -21.36 -5.76 3.71
C ILE A 423 -21.63 -5.67 2.22
N VAL A 424 -20.59 -5.77 1.40
CA VAL A 424 -20.69 -5.59 -0.05
C VAL A 424 -20.29 -6.87 -0.76
N LEU A 425 -21.24 -7.50 -1.44
CA LEU A 425 -21.04 -8.76 -2.15
C LEU A 425 -21.20 -8.53 -3.65
N ASP A 426 -20.13 -8.72 -4.40
CA ASP A 426 -20.17 -8.69 -5.85
C ASP A 426 -20.32 -10.12 -6.40
N SER A 427 -21.45 -10.35 -7.05
CA SER A 427 -21.77 -11.59 -7.75
C SER A 427 -21.61 -12.84 -6.88
N PRO A 428 -22.40 -13.01 -5.80
CA PRO A 428 -22.38 -14.20 -4.94
C PRO A 428 -22.79 -15.50 -5.65
N SER A 429 -23.16 -15.41 -6.93
CA SER A 429 -23.59 -16.52 -7.78
C SER A 429 -22.50 -16.81 -8.82
N GLY A 430 -21.55 -17.68 -8.47
CA GLY A 430 -20.51 -18.17 -9.37
C GLY A 430 -20.97 -19.36 -10.24
N ARG A 431 -20.16 -19.77 -11.22
CA ARG A 431 -20.47 -20.94 -12.09
C ARG A 431 -20.59 -22.26 -11.32
N GLU A 432 -19.98 -22.34 -10.13
CA GLU A 432 -19.87 -23.56 -9.32
C GLU A 432 -20.72 -23.51 -8.04
N VAL A 433 -21.54 -22.48 -7.87
CA VAL A 433 -22.36 -22.26 -6.67
C VAL A 433 -23.83 -22.30 -7.06
N ASP A 434 -24.54 -23.32 -6.58
CA ASP A 434 -25.99 -23.46 -6.81
C ASP A 434 -26.83 -22.41 -6.05
N GLN A 435 -28.13 -22.37 -6.35
CA GLN A 435 -29.06 -21.43 -5.71
C GLN A 435 -29.31 -21.71 -4.22
N GLU A 436 -29.11 -22.95 -3.78
CA GLU A 436 -29.36 -23.36 -2.40
C GLU A 436 -28.28 -22.81 -1.46
N ASN A 437 -27.00 -22.95 -1.84
CA ASN A 437 -25.87 -22.37 -1.12
C ASN A 437 -26.01 -20.86 -0.95
N ILE A 438 -26.50 -20.18 -1.98
CA ILE A 438 -26.72 -18.73 -1.93
C ILE A 438 -27.87 -18.39 -1.00
N LYS A 439 -28.96 -19.17 -1.02
CA LYS A 439 -30.09 -18.99 -0.10
C LYS A 439 -29.65 -19.12 1.36
N GLU A 440 -28.83 -20.12 1.70
CA GLU A 440 -28.27 -20.29 3.04
C GLU A 440 -27.43 -19.08 3.46
N THR A 441 -26.58 -18.59 2.55
CA THR A 441 -25.74 -17.40 2.77
C THR A 441 -26.60 -16.16 3.03
N MET A 442 -27.67 -15.97 2.24
CA MET A 442 -28.61 -14.86 2.40
C MET A 442 -29.41 -14.98 3.72
N ASN A 443 -29.77 -16.18 4.15
CA ASN A 443 -30.43 -16.40 5.43
C ASN A 443 -29.54 -15.96 6.60
N ILE A 444 -28.25 -16.30 6.56
CA ILE A 444 -27.29 -15.83 7.58
C ILE A 444 -27.23 -14.30 7.62
N LEU A 445 -27.20 -13.63 6.46
CA LEU A 445 -27.18 -12.17 6.42
C LEU A 445 -28.46 -11.55 7.00
N MET A 446 -29.62 -12.19 6.80
CA MET A 446 -30.89 -11.74 7.37
C MET A 446 -30.98 -11.96 8.88
N GLU A 447 -30.51 -13.10 9.38
CA GLU A 447 -30.63 -13.46 10.79
C GLU A 447 -29.58 -12.77 11.66
N ASP A 448 -28.31 -12.87 11.25
CA ASP A 448 -27.19 -12.48 12.10
C ASP A 448 -26.63 -11.09 11.76
N PHE A 449 -26.98 -10.54 10.58
CA PHE A 449 -26.48 -9.24 10.08
C PHE A 449 -27.61 -8.27 9.72
N SER A 450 -28.78 -8.40 10.34
CA SER A 450 -29.96 -7.54 10.07
C SER A 450 -29.75 -6.05 10.37
N GLU A 451 -28.79 -5.73 11.23
CA GLU A 451 -28.39 -4.36 11.59
C GLU A 451 -27.30 -3.80 10.68
N ASN A 452 -26.72 -4.63 9.81
CA ASN A 452 -25.76 -4.21 8.80
C ASN A 452 -26.49 -3.80 7.53
N GLN A 453 -25.97 -2.77 6.86
CA GLN A 453 -26.36 -2.52 5.49
C GLN A 453 -25.69 -3.54 4.57
N VAL A 454 -26.47 -4.24 3.76
CA VAL A 454 -25.97 -5.22 2.80
C VAL A 454 -26.21 -4.70 1.38
N ILE A 455 -25.16 -4.67 0.56
CA ILE A 455 -25.20 -4.23 -0.84
C ILE A 455 -24.74 -5.38 -1.73
N LEU A 456 -25.65 -5.90 -2.54
CA LEU A 456 -25.44 -7.03 -3.41
C LEU A 456 -25.42 -6.57 -4.87
N ALA A 457 -24.44 -7.02 -5.66
CA ALA A 457 -24.52 -6.94 -7.12
C ALA A 457 -24.81 -8.33 -7.69
N SER A 458 -25.90 -8.49 -8.44
CA SER A 458 -26.25 -9.80 -9.01
C SER A 458 -27.08 -9.69 -10.28
N ILE A 459 -27.08 -10.77 -11.06
CA ILE A 459 -28.05 -11.00 -12.14
C ILE A 459 -29.31 -11.72 -11.65
N PHE A 460 -29.25 -12.30 -10.46
CA PHE A 460 -30.36 -13.00 -9.82
C PHE A 460 -31.12 -12.05 -8.88
N THR A 461 -32.38 -12.42 -8.61
CA THR A 461 -33.22 -11.73 -7.63
C THR A 461 -33.41 -12.60 -6.40
N TYR A 462 -33.47 -11.98 -5.23
CA TYR A 462 -33.53 -12.68 -3.95
C TYR A 462 -34.83 -12.33 -3.22
N LYS A 463 -35.89 -13.10 -3.50
CA LYS A 463 -37.24 -12.83 -2.96
C LYS A 463 -37.31 -12.89 -1.43
N ASN A 464 -36.39 -13.61 -0.80
CA ASN A 464 -36.38 -13.82 0.65
C ASN A 464 -35.81 -12.62 1.41
N LEU A 465 -34.98 -11.79 0.76
CA LEU A 465 -34.45 -10.58 1.38
C LEU A 465 -35.59 -9.55 1.48
N SER A 466 -35.97 -9.19 2.71
CA SER A 466 -37.00 -8.20 2.95
C SER A 466 -36.70 -7.38 4.22
N PRO A 467 -36.81 -6.04 4.18
CA PRO A 467 -37.04 -5.21 3.01
C PRO A 467 -35.81 -5.20 2.07
N LEU A 468 -36.04 -5.15 0.75
CA LEU A 468 -35.00 -5.13 -0.28
C LEU A 468 -35.22 -3.99 -1.26
N LYS A 469 -34.28 -3.03 -1.30
CA LYS A 469 -34.25 -1.99 -2.32
C LYS A 469 -33.53 -2.49 -3.56
N THR A 470 -34.19 -2.45 -4.72
CA THR A 470 -33.60 -2.87 -5.99
C THR A 470 -33.19 -1.64 -6.82
N ILE A 471 -31.91 -1.57 -7.19
CA ILE A 471 -31.33 -0.59 -8.08
C ILE A 471 -31.08 -1.29 -9.43
N GLN A 472 -31.95 -1.05 -10.41
CA GLN A 472 -31.86 -1.73 -11.71
C GLN A 472 -30.93 -0.98 -12.67
N ILE A 473 -29.94 -1.70 -13.24
CA ILE A 473 -29.13 -1.25 -14.37
C ILE A 473 -29.63 -1.97 -15.62
N LYS A 474 -30.17 -1.22 -16.60
CA LYS A 474 -30.74 -1.77 -17.83
C LYS A 474 -29.65 -2.20 -18.81
N ASN A 475 -29.05 -1.27 -19.57
CA ASN A 475 -28.03 -1.61 -20.56
C ASN A 475 -26.64 -1.17 -20.14
N THR A 476 -26.49 0.05 -19.60
CA THR A 476 -25.21 0.54 -19.07
C THR A 476 -25.39 1.38 -17.81
N LEU A 477 -24.34 1.50 -17.01
CA LEU A 477 -24.36 2.31 -15.78
C LEU A 477 -24.79 3.76 -16.07
N PHE A 478 -24.36 4.34 -17.19
CA PHE A 478 -24.58 5.75 -17.56
C PHE A 478 -25.63 5.95 -18.67
N GLU A 479 -26.53 5.00 -18.88
CA GLU A 479 -27.65 5.17 -19.83
C GLU A 479 -28.66 6.22 -19.34
N GLU A 480 -29.18 7.10 -20.20
CA GLU A 480 -30.21 8.09 -19.80
C GLU A 480 -31.50 7.48 -19.24
#